data_AF-A0A0G1GK96-F1
#
_entry.id   AF-A0A0G1GK96-F1
#
_cell.length_a   1.000
_cell.length_b   1.000
_cell.length_c   1.000
_cell.angle_alpha   90.00
_cell.angle_beta   90.00
_cell.angle_gamma   90.00
#
_symmetry.space_group_name_H-M   'P 1'
#
loop_
_entity.id
_entity.type
_entity.pdbx_description
1 polymer ?
#
loop_
_entity_poly.entity_id
_entity_poly.type
_entity_poly.pdbx_seq_one_letter_code
_entity_poly.pdbx_strand_id
1 'polypeptide(L)'
;MSTRNPIQASSTDVAVTRFLPYLVEIQRKLYVLLAVIFASGVLGFIYYQRILSFVLKFFNLKGITIVLTSPYQFLDLAVNTGIATGVITAFPLIIIYALRFLKPALKPKEYRLLLRLVPVSLLLFVTGFAFGAWVMQFVINLYSQAAIDFNIGNIWDISLSTSRRHDLAPAAEDRQAGSLHQQTPLRLHRHSGPGRPPPAKRYYLPFHPHHCPFTSF
;
A
#
# COMPACT_ATOMS: atom_id res chain seq x y z
N MET A 1 -7.78 -24.48 54.20
CA MET A 1 -8.11 -23.39 55.15
C MET A 1 -6.85 -22.57 55.35
N SER A 2 -6.68 -21.49 54.56
CA SER A 2 -5.45 -20.70 54.53
C SER A 2 -5.54 -19.59 55.58
N THR A 3 -4.77 -19.71 56.66
CA THR A 3 -4.67 -18.72 57.74
C THR A 3 -3.90 -17.50 57.25
N ARG A 4 -4.61 -16.46 56.78
CA ARG A 4 -3.98 -15.16 56.49
C ARG A 4 -3.53 -14.51 57.81
N ASN A 5 -2.24 -14.23 57.90
CA ASN A 5 -1.61 -13.56 59.04
C ASN A 5 -2.19 -12.13 59.19
N PRO A 6 -2.75 -11.73 60.35
CA PRO A 6 -3.45 -10.45 60.53
C PRO A 6 -2.60 -9.21 60.23
N ILE A 7 -1.27 -9.34 60.28
CA ILE A 7 -0.33 -8.27 59.94
C ILE A 7 -0.40 -7.88 58.44
N GLN A 8 -0.62 -8.83 57.52
CA GLN A 8 -0.68 -8.58 56.07
C GLN A 8 -2.00 -7.94 55.59
N ALA A 9 -3.11 -8.19 56.30
CA ALA A 9 -4.39 -7.56 55.99
C ALA A 9 -4.32 -6.04 56.19
N SER A 10 -3.74 -5.60 57.31
CA SER A 10 -3.67 -4.17 57.66
C SER A 10 -2.90 -3.32 56.64
N SER A 11 -1.74 -3.77 56.14
CA SER A 11 -0.93 -3.00 55.20
C SER A 11 -1.51 -2.98 53.78
N THR A 12 -2.09 -4.11 53.36
CA THR A 12 -2.75 -4.23 52.05
C THR A 12 -4.05 -3.43 52.01
N ASP A 13 -4.87 -3.49 53.07
CA ASP A 13 -6.15 -2.78 53.14
C ASP A 13 -5.95 -1.25 53.18
N VAL A 14 -4.90 -0.76 53.85
CA VAL A 14 -4.55 0.67 53.85
C VAL A 14 -4.07 1.14 52.47
N ALA A 15 -3.31 0.32 51.75
CA ALA A 15 -2.91 0.64 50.38
C ALA A 15 -4.13 0.64 49.43
N VAL A 16 -4.99 -0.38 49.52
CA VAL A 16 -6.19 -0.53 48.70
C VAL A 16 -7.12 0.67 48.89
N THR A 17 -7.45 1.03 50.14
CA THR A 17 -8.32 2.19 50.44
C THR A 17 -7.74 3.52 49.93
N ARG A 18 -6.41 3.67 49.88
CA ARG A 18 -5.75 4.88 49.36
C ARG A 18 -5.76 4.97 47.82
N PHE A 19 -5.57 3.86 47.11
CA PHE A 19 -5.43 3.85 45.64
C PHE A 19 -6.74 3.57 44.88
N LEU A 20 -7.69 2.85 45.48
CA LEU A 20 -9.00 2.59 44.87
C LEU A 20 -9.71 3.83 44.31
N PRO A 21 -9.81 4.97 45.02
CA PRO A 21 -10.51 6.14 44.47
C PRO A 21 -9.88 6.65 43.17
N TYR A 22 -8.55 6.60 43.05
CA TYR A 22 -7.84 7.02 41.82
C TYR A 22 -8.09 6.05 40.66
N LEU A 23 -8.10 4.74 40.93
CA LEU A 23 -8.38 3.74 39.90
C LEU A 23 -9.82 3.81 39.39
N VAL A 24 -10.79 3.99 40.30
CA VAL A 24 -12.21 4.15 39.95
C VAL A 24 -12.41 5.40 39.08
N GLU A 25 -11.70 6.49 39.38
CA GLU A 25 -11.77 7.71 38.57
C GLU A 25 -11.21 7.51 37.15
N ILE A 26 -10.11 6.77 37.00
CA ILE A 26 -9.54 6.43 35.68
C ILE A 26 -10.49 5.54 34.90
N GLN A 27 -11.02 4.47 35.51
CA GLN A 27 -11.96 3.56 34.86
C GLN A 27 -13.20 4.30 34.36
N ARG A 28 -13.78 5.19 35.19
CA ARG A 28 -14.93 6.00 34.79
C ARG A 28 -14.61 6.88 33.58
N LYS A 29 -13.45 7.54 33.55
CA LYS A 29 -13.01 8.36 32.41
C LYS A 29 -12.76 7.52 31.16
N LEU A 30 -12.19 6.32 31.33
CA LEU A 30 -11.95 5.36 30.24
C LEU A 30 -13.26 4.89 29.61
N TYR A 31 -14.29 4.58 30.40
CA TYR A 31 -15.61 4.22 29.87
C TYR A 31 -16.26 5.36 29.08
N VAL A 32 -16.15 6.59 29.56
CA VAL A 32 -16.66 7.76 28.81
C VAL A 32 -15.88 7.93 27.50
N LEU A 33 -14.55 7.76 27.53
CA LEU A 33 -13.72 7.84 26.33
C LEU A 33 -14.11 6.76 25.32
N LEU A 34 -14.29 5.52 25.78
CA LEU A 34 -14.70 4.39 24.95
C LEU A 34 -16.09 4.63 24.34
N ALA A 35 -17.04 5.17 25.12
CA ALA A 35 -18.36 5.53 24.63
C ALA A 35 -18.29 6.61 23.55
N VAL A 36 -17.43 7.62 23.70
CA VAL A 36 -17.24 8.66 22.67
C VAL A 36 -16.59 8.08 21.41
N ILE A 37 -15.56 7.25 21.54
CA ILE A 37 -14.92 6.57 20.39
C ILE A 37 -15.94 5.70 19.67
N PHE A 38 -16.77 4.96 20.40
CA PHE A 38 -17.80 4.11 19.81
C PHE A 38 -18.87 4.95 19.09
N ALA A 39 -19.39 6.01 19.71
CA ALA A 39 -20.40 6.87 19.11
C ALA A 39 -19.87 7.60 17.86
N SER A 40 -18.66 8.16 17.93
CA SER A 40 -18.02 8.80 16.78
C SER A 40 -17.58 7.80 15.70
N GLY A 41 -17.20 6.58 16.09
CA GLY A 41 -16.89 5.50 15.15
C GLY A 41 -18.12 5.03 14.37
N VAL A 42 -19.28 4.91 15.03
CA VAL A 42 -20.55 4.63 14.35
C VAL A 42 -20.92 5.75 13.39
N LEU A 43 -20.75 7.02 13.79
CA LEU A 43 -20.94 8.16 12.89
C LEU A 43 -19.98 8.10 11.70
N GLY A 44 -18.70 7.82 11.92
CA GLY A 44 -17.70 7.66 10.86
C GLY A 44 -18.03 6.52 9.90
N PHE A 45 -18.55 5.40 10.42
CA PHE A 45 -19.02 4.28 9.62
C PHE A 45 -20.22 4.65 8.76
N ILE A 46 -21.20 5.39 9.28
CA ILE A 46 -22.37 5.84 8.50
C ILE A 46 -21.96 6.84 7.41
N TYR A 47 -21.04 7.76 7.72
CA TYR A 47 -20.61 8.83 6.82
C TYR A 47 -19.35 8.49 5.99
N TYR A 48 -18.94 7.23 5.93
CA TYR A 48 -17.69 6.81 5.30
C TYR A 48 -17.56 7.29 3.84
N GLN A 49 -18.63 7.21 3.05
CA GLN A 49 -18.62 7.64 1.64
C GLN A 49 -18.32 9.13 1.50
N ARG A 50 -18.87 9.95 2.43
CA ARG A 50 -18.69 11.40 2.43
C ARG A 50 -17.29 11.78 2.84
N ILE A 51 -16.75 11.10 3.85
CA ILE A 51 -15.37 11.26 4.32
C ILE A 51 -14.40 10.87 3.20
N LEU A 52 -14.59 9.72 2.58
CA LEU A 52 -13.74 9.25 1.48
C LEU A 52 -13.78 10.22 0.29
N SER A 53 -14.98 10.68 -0.11
CA SER A 53 -15.11 11.67 -1.18
C SER A 53 -14.41 13.00 -0.85
N PHE A 54 -14.43 13.42 0.42
CA PHE A 54 -13.75 14.62 0.88
C PHE A 54 -12.22 14.45 0.83
N VAL A 55 -11.73 13.32 1.33
CA VAL A 55 -10.31 12.91 1.30
C VAL A 55 -9.83 12.90 -0.16
N LEU A 56 -10.52 12.21 -1.07
CA LEU A 56 -10.14 12.13 -2.49
C LEU A 56 -10.08 13.49 -3.19
N LYS A 57 -11.02 14.40 -2.87
CA LYS A 57 -10.98 15.79 -3.36
C LYS A 57 -9.79 16.56 -2.82
N PHE A 58 -9.45 16.36 -1.55
CA PHE A 58 -8.31 16.99 -0.90
C PHE A 58 -6.98 16.57 -1.56
N PHE A 59 -6.84 15.29 -1.94
CA PHE A 59 -5.64 14.77 -2.58
C PHE A 59 -5.51 15.07 -4.09
N ASN A 60 -6.45 15.86 -4.67
CA ASN A 60 -6.46 16.29 -6.07
C ASN A 60 -6.00 15.21 -7.07
N LEU A 61 -6.51 13.99 -6.91
CA LEU A 61 -6.21 12.85 -7.80
C LEU A 61 -6.91 13.07 -9.15
N LYS A 62 -6.48 14.08 -9.92
CA LYS A 62 -6.88 14.30 -11.31
C LYS A 62 -6.36 13.12 -12.13
N GLY A 63 -7.20 12.10 -12.32
CA GLY A 63 -6.96 11.04 -13.30
C GLY A 63 -6.86 9.61 -12.78
N ILE A 64 -7.00 9.37 -11.47
CA ILE A 64 -7.04 8.00 -10.93
C ILE A 64 -8.48 7.68 -10.53
N THR A 65 -9.18 6.93 -11.37
CA THR A 65 -10.49 6.37 -11.04
C THR A 65 -10.29 5.24 -10.04
N ILE A 66 -10.42 5.54 -8.75
CA ILE A 66 -10.36 4.52 -7.70
C ILE A 66 -11.66 3.74 -7.73
N VAL A 67 -11.64 2.61 -8.44
CA VAL A 67 -12.69 1.60 -8.38
C VAL A 67 -12.37 0.64 -7.24
N LEU A 68 -13.21 0.66 -6.22
CA LEU A 68 -13.22 -0.37 -5.19
C LEU A 68 -13.79 -1.64 -5.84
N THR A 69 -12.95 -2.64 -6.03
CA THR A 69 -13.25 -3.82 -6.87
C THR A 69 -13.92 -4.96 -6.11
N SER A 70 -13.92 -4.91 -4.77
CA SER A 70 -14.46 -5.99 -3.93
C SER A 70 -15.33 -5.46 -2.78
N PRO A 71 -16.47 -6.10 -2.47
CA PRO A 71 -17.32 -5.74 -1.33
C PRO A 71 -16.59 -5.80 0.01
N TYR A 72 -15.56 -6.65 0.13
CA TYR A 72 -14.73 -6.72 1.32
C TYR A 72 -13.91 -5.44 1.53
N GLN A 73 -13.34 -4.86 0.47
CA GLN A 73 -12.56 -3.62 0.55
C GLN A 73 -13.42 -2.45 1.02
N PHE A 74 -14.68 -2.38 0.56
CA PHE A 74 -15.63 -1.36 1.02
C PHE A 74 -15.88 -1.46 2.54
N LEU A 75 -16.09 -2.67 3.05
CA LEU A 75 -16.32 -2.89 4.48
C LEU A 75 -15.08 -2.53 5.31
N ASP A 76 -13.89 -2.97 4.87
CA ASP A 76 -12.62 -2.66 5.53
C ASP A 76 -12.36 -1.15 5.59
N LEU A 77 -12.57 -0.44 4.49
CA LEU A 77 -12.49 1.02 4.44
C LEU A 77 -13.47 1.70 5.38
N ALA A 78 -14.72 1.24 5.43
CA ALA A 78 -15.73 1.81 6.31
C ALA A 78 -15.37 1.65 7.80
N VAL A 79 -14.92 0.46 8.20
CA VAL A 79 -14.48 0.18 9.58
C VAL A 79 -13.24 1.00 9.94
N ASN A 80 -12.21 0.99 9.08
CA ASN A 80 -10.98 1.75 9.31
C ASN A 80 -11.25 3.26 9.40
N THR A 81 -12.14 3.78 8.55
CA THR A 81 -12.55 5.20 8.58
C THR A 81 -13.32 5.52 9.87
N GLY A 82 -14.21 4.63 10.31
CA GLY A 82 -14.91 4.76 11.60
C GLY A 82 -13.93 4.82 12.78
N ILE A 83 -12.98 3.90 12.85
CA ILE A 83 -11.96 3.89 13.92
C ILE A 83 -11.10 5.15 13.86
N ALA A 84 -10.63 5.54 12.67
CA ALA A 84 -9.80 6.74 12.50
C ALA A 84 -10.52 8.01 12.96
N THR A 85 -11.77 8.21 12.53
CA THR A 85 -12.59 9.36 12.96
C THR A 85 -12.87 9.35 14.46
N GLY A 86 -13.08 8.17 15.04
CA GLY A 86 -13.27 8.02 16.48
C GLY A 86 -12.04 8.43 17.28
N VAL A 87 -10.85 7.98 16.86
CA VAL A 87 -9.58 8.35 17.51
C VAL A 87 -9.30 9.85 17.37
N ILE A 88 -9.51 10.43 16.18
CA ILE A 88 -9.30 11.87 15.94
C ILE A 88 -10.21 12.70 16.85
N THR A 89 -11.48 12.31 17.00
CA THR A 89 -12.46 13.00 17.85
C THR A 89 -12.16 12.81 19.33
N ALA A 90 -11.65 11.65 19.73
CA ALA A 90 -11.30 11.33 21.10
C ALA A 90 -10.01 12.00 21.57
N PHE A 91 -9.08 12.30 20.67
CA PHE A 91 -7.79 12.92 20.99
C PHE A 91 -7.86 14.16 21.90
N PRO A 92 -8.68 15.20 21.62
CA PRO A 92 -8.82 16.35 22.52
C PRO A 92 -9.34 15.97 23.91
N LEU A 93 -10.24 14.97 24.00
CA LEU A 93 -10.77 14.50 25.28
C LEU A 93 -9.70 13.76 26.10
N ILE A 94 -8.85 12.96 25.44
CA ILE A 94 -7.72 12.27 26.08
C ILE A 94 -6.81 13.28 26.78
N ILE A 95 -6.46 14.39 26.11
CA ILE A 95 -5.63 15.45 26.68
C ILE A 95 -6.27 16.03 27.95
N ILE A 96 -7.57 16.35 27.90
CA ILE A 96 -8.31 16.91 29.05
C ILE A 96 -8.34 15.92 30.22
N TYR A 97 -8.57 14.64 29.96
CA TYR A 97 -8.59 13.61 30.99
C TYR A 97 -7.21 13.34 31.59
N ALA A 98 -6.17 13.32 30.78
CA ALA A 98 -4.79 13.22 31.25
C ALA A 98 -4.45 14.37 32.20
N LEU A 99 -4.82 15.60 31.86
CA LEU A 99 -4.58 16.78 32.71
C LEU A 99 -5.39 16.77 34.00
N ARG A 100 -6.64 16.33 33.95
CA ARG A 100 -7.46 16.15 35.16
C ARG A 100 -6.88 15.08 36.07
N PHE A 101 -6.29 14.02 35.52
CA PHE A 101 -5.62 12.98 36.29
C PHE A 101 -4.30 13.48 36.92
N LEU A 102 -3.57 14.36 36.23
CA LEU A 102 -2.36 15.01 36.79
C LEU A 102 -2.67 16.08 37.84
N LYS A 103 -3.84 16.73 37.78
CA LYS A 103 -4.26 17.79 38.71
C LYS A 103 -4.01 17.48 40.21
N PRO A 104 -4.43 16.33 40.77
CA PRO A 104 -4.18 15.99 42.17
C PRO A 104 -2.69 15.77 42.49
N ALA A 105 -1.87 15.44 41.50
CA ALA A 105 -0.46 15.10 41.69
C ALA A 105 0.49 16.32 41.58
N LEU A 106 0.02 17.49 41.15
CA LEU A 106 0.85 18.64 40.83
C LEU A 106 0.57 19.87 41.71
N LYS A 107 1.59 20.72 41.87
CA LYS A 107 1.42 22.02 42.54
C LYS A 107 0.53 22.95 41.70
N PRO A 108 -0.27 23.83 42.33
CA PRO A 108 -1.18 24.72 41.60
C PRO A 108 -0.47 25.69 40.63
N LYS A 109 0.80 26.02 40.89
CA LYS A 109 1.63 26.85 39.99
C LYS A 109 2.02 26.09 38.71
N GLU A 110 2.35 24.81 38.82
CA GLU A 110 2.76 23.95 37.69
C GLU A 110 1.55 23.58 36.83
N TYR A 111 0.37 23.39 37.44
CA TYR A 111 -0.87 23.12 36.71
C TYR A 111 -1.22 24.23 35.72
N ARG A 112 -0.92 25.50 36.04
CA ARG A 112 -1.16 26.63 35.13
C ARG A 112 -0.28 26.57 33.87
N LEU A 113 0.95 26.05 33.98
CA LEU A 113 1.82 25.83 32.84
C LEU A 113 1.26 24.73 31.94
N LEU A 114 0.81 23.61 32.53
CA LEU A 114 0.16 22.52 31.78
C LEU A 114 -1.11 22.98 31.06
N LEU A 115 -1.91 23.86 31.69
CA LEU A 115 -3.10 24.40 31.06
C LEU A 115 -2.77 25.24 29.81
N ARG A 116 -1.63 25.96 29.82
CA ARG A 116 -1.12 26.69 28.65
C ARG A 116 -0.56 25.76 27.57
N LEU A 117 -0.17 24.53 27.92
CA LEU A 117 0.24 23.49 26.98
C LEU A 117 -0.93 22.83 26.25
N VAL A 118 -2.16 22.87 26.78
CA VAL A 118 -3.37 22.33 26.10
C VAL A 118 -3.56 22.87 24.69
N PRO A 119 -3.61 24.20 24.46
CA PRO A 119 -3.77 24.71 23.10
C PRO A 119 -2.56 24.36 22.21
N VAL A 120 -1.36 24.25 22.79
CA VAL A 120 -0.15 23.85 22.05
C VAL A 120 -0.24 22.40 21.59
N SER A 121 -0.72 21.48 22.43
CA SER A 121 -0.88 20.08 22.04
C SER A 121 -1.98 19.90 21.00
N LEU A 122 -3.07 20.68 21.08
CA LEU A 122 -4.11 20.70 20.06
C LEU A 122 -3.58 21.24 18.72
N LEU A 123 -2.82 22.34 18.76
CA LEU A 123 -2.15 22.90 17.57
C LEU A 123 -1.19 21.89 16.95
N LEU A 124 -0.40 21.20 17.78
CA LEU A 124 0.53 20.17 17.32
C LEU A 124 -0.20 18.98 16.70
N PHE A 125 -1.35 18.59 17.24
CA PHE A 125 -2.18 17.54 16.66
C PHE A 125 -2.72 17.93 15.28
N VAL A 126 -3.29 19.14 15.14
CA VAL A 126 -3.79 19.63 13.84
C VAL A 126 -2.65 19.75 12.83
N THR A 127 -1.51 20.29 13.26
CA THR A 127 -0.31 20.43 12.41
C THR A 127 0.23 19.07 12.00
N GLY A 128 0.31 18.11 12.93
CA GLY A 128 0.75 16.73 12.66
C GLY A 128 -0.20 15.99 11.73
N PHE A 129 -1.52 16.17 11.90
CA PHE A 129 -2.53 15.60 11.02
C PHE A 129 -2.43 16.17 9.60
N ALA A 130 -2.30 17.50 9.47
CA ALA A 130 -2.09 18.18 8.19
C ALA A 130 -0.77 17.76 7.53
N PHE A 131 0.31 17.64 8.31
CA PHE A 131 1.60 17.16 7.84
C PHE A 131 1.52 15.73 7.32
N GLY A 132 0.85 14.82 8.04
CA GLY A 132 0.61 13.45 7.58
C GLY A 132 -0.17 13.39 6.26
N ALA A 133 -1.20 14.22 6.12
CA ALA A 133 -1.92 14.35 4.85
C ALA A 133 -1.00 14.87 3.73
N TRP A 134 -0.14 15.85 4.01
CA TRP A 134 0.81 16.36 3.03
C TRP A 134 1.85 15.31 2.58
N VAL A 135 2.38 14.52 3.52
CA VAL A 135 3.28 13.40 3.20
C VAL A 135 2.58 12.37 2.31
N MET A 136 1.31 12.06 2.59
CA MET A 136 0.58 11.09 1.78
C MET A 136 0.36 11.58 0.34
N GLN A 137 0.10 12.87 0.14
CA GLN A 137 0.10 13.49 -1.20
C GLN A 137 1.45 13.34 -1.89
N PHE A 138 2.54 13.62 -1.17
CA PHE A 138 3.89 13.51 -1.71
C PHE A 138 4.19 12.08 -2.19
N VAL A 139 3.80 11.07 -1.41
CA VAL A 139 3.95 9.64 -1.77
C VAL A 139 3.17 9.29 -3.03
N ILE A 140 1.91 9.74 -3.13
CA ILE A 140 1.06 9.50 -4.32
C ILE A 140 1.71 10.11 -5.57
N ASN A 141 2.19 11.35 -5.48
CA ASN A 141 2.86 12.03 -6.58
C ASN A 141 4.15 11.30 -6.99
N LEU A 142 4.95 10.87 -6.01
CA LEU A 142 6.18 10.12 -6.26
C LEU A 142 5.91 8.77 -6.93
N TYR A 143 4.87 8.05 -6.47
CA TYR A 143 4.47 6.77 -7.07
C TYR A 143 4.00 6.95 -8.52
N SER A 144 3.22 7.99 -8.83
CA SER A 144 2.76 8.26 -10.19
C SER A 144 3.92 8.53 -11.15
N GLN A 145 4.96 9.23 -10.71
CA GLN A 145 6.13 9.50 -11.55
C GLN A 145 6.97 8.24 -11.75
N ALA A 146 7.24 7.51 -10.65
CA ALA A 146 7.99 6.26 -10.71
C ALA A 146 7.29 5.19 -11.57
N ALA A 147 5.96 5.07 -11.49
CA ALA A 147 5.21 4.11 -12.29
C ALA A 147 5.27 4.40 -13.80
N ILE A 148 5.40 5.67 -14.20
CA ILE A 148 5.56 6.07 -15.60
C ILE A 148 6.99 5.74 -16.08
N ASP A 149 8.00 5.97 -15.24
CA ASP A 149 9.40 5.67 -15.57
C ASP A 149 9.67 4.17 -15.78
N PHE A 150 8.95 3.30 -15.05
CA PHE A 150 9.07 1.84 -15.24
C PHE A 150 8.26 1.30 -16.43
N ASN A 151 7.38 2.09 -17.06
CA ASN A 151 6.52 1.63 -18.17
C ASN A 151 7.17 1.80 -19.56
N ILE A 152 8.34 2.43 -19.67
CA ILE A 152 9.04 2.62 -20.95
C ILE A 152 10.50 2.18 -20.81
N GLY A 153 10.78 0.89 -21.02
CA GLY A 153 12.12 0.45 -21.41
C GLY A 153 12.94 -0.40 -20.43
N ASN A 154 12.35 -1.11 -19.46
CA ASN A 154 13.11 -2.12 -18.68
C ASN A 154 12.53 -3.55 -18.71
N ILE A 155 11.64 -3.83 -19.67
CA ILE A 155 11.42 -5.18 -20.20
C ILE A 155 12.37 -5.48 -21.38
N TRP A 156 13.43 -4.69 -21.58
CA TRP A 156 14.56 -5.05 -22.43
C TRP A 156 15.35 -6.19 -21.77
N ASP A 157 14.74 -7.36 -21.77
CA ASP A 157 15.24 -8.58 -22.38
C ASP A 157 16.76 -8.68 -22.63
N ILE A 158 17.54 -8.51 -21.57
CA ILE A 158 18.95 -8.94 -21.54
C ILE A 158 19.08 -10.47 -21.51
N SER A 159 17.98 -11.18 -21.21
CA SER A 159 17.86 -12.64 -21.29
C SER A 159 17.74 -13.16 -22.73
N LEU A 160 17.04 -12.46 -23.64
CA LEU A 160 16.89 -12.90 -25.03
C LEU A 160 18.03 -12.44 -25.95
N SER A 161 18.81 -11.43 -25.54
CA SER A 161 19.98 -11.01 -26.32
C SER A 161 21.18 -11.95 -26.19
N THR A 162 21.26 -12.72 -25.10
CA THR A 162 22.41 -13.59 -24.80
C THR A 162 22.21 -15.03 -25.28
N SER A 163 20.97 -15.55 -25.32
CA SER A 163 20.74 -16.93 -25.78
C SER A 163 20.90 -17.16 -27.29
N ARG A 164 20.87 -16.11 -28.14
CA ARG A 164 20.99 -16.29 -29.60
C ARG A 164 22.44 -16.31 -30.13
N ARG A 165 23.46 -16.22 -29.26
CA ARG A 165 24.88 -16.23 -29.66
C ARG A 165 25.58 -17.57 -29.48
N HIS A 166 24.97 -18.55 -28.80
CA HIS A 166 25.61 -19.84 -28.55
C HIS A 166 25.27 -20.95 -29.56
N ASP A 167 24.30 -20.72 -30.46
CA ASP A 167 23.86 -21.70 -31.48
C ASP A 167 24.38 -21.39 -32.90
N LEU A 168 25.13 -20.31 -33.09
CA LEU A 168 25.85 -20.03 -34.35
C LEU A 168 27.34 -20.26 -34.17
N ALA A 169 27.72 -21.53 -34.00
CA ALA A 169 29.01 -22.01 -34.46
C ALA A 169 28.82 -22.48 -35.92
N PRO A 170 29.12 -21.66 -36.95
CA PRO A 170 29.21 -22.16 -38.31
C PRO A 170 30.42 -23.09 -38.41
N ALA A 171 30.14 -24.31 -38.84
CA ALA A 171 31.12 -25.19 -39.43
C ALA A 171 31.83 -24.47 -40.61
N ALA A 172 33.08 -24.03 -40.42
CA ALA A 172 34.03 -23.75 -41.50
C ALA A 172 35.39 -23.33 -40.94
N GLU A 173 36.15 -24.29 -40.40
CA GLU A 173 37.61 -24.13 -40.28
C GLU A 173 38.29 -25.41 -40.74
N ASP A 174 38.20 -25.67 -42.05
CA ASP A 174 39.02 -26.65 -42.75
C ASP A 174 39.20 -26.17 -44.18
N ARG A 175 40.29 -25.43 -44.45
CA ARG A 175 41.05 -25.44 -45.72
C ARG A 175 42.17 -24.39 -45.67
N GLN A 176 43.34 -24.81 -45.20
CA GLN A 176 44.65 -24.38 -45.74
C GLN A 176 45.78 -25.27 -45.18
N ALA A 177 45.91 -26.46 -45.75
CA ALA A 177 47.14 -27.24 -45.87
C ALA A 177 46.96 -28.01 -47.19
N GLY A 178 47.77 -27.87 -48.23
CA GLY A 178 49.20 -28.10 -48.22
C GLY A 178 49.48 -29.28 -49.16
N SER A 179 49.81 -28.95 -50.42
CA SER A 179 50.65 -29.70 -51.38
C SER A 179 50.36 -31.16 -51.76
N LEU A 180 50.28 -31.35 -53.10
CA LEU A 180 50.82 -32.46 -53.92
C LEU A 180 50.46 -33.92 -53.58
N HIS A 181 49.74 -34.60 -54.48
CA HIS A 181 50.27 -35.69 -55.34
C HIS A 181 49.14 -36.41 -56.12
N GLN A 182 49.51 -36.86 -57.33
CA GLN A 182 48.96 -38.01 -58.08
C GLN A 182 47.65 -37.92 -58.91
N GLN A 183 47.84 -37.74 -60.23
CA GLN A 183 47.38 -38.58 -61.37
C GLN A 183 45.89 -38.99 -61.55
N THR A 184 45.32 -38.50 -62.67
CA THR A 184 44.39 -39.03 -63.72
C THR A 184 44.04 -40.56 -63.72
N PRO A 185 43.00 -41.08 -64.46
CA PRO A 185 42.04 -40.45 -65.39
C PRO A 185 40.55 -40.94 -65.38
N LEU A 186 39.72 -40.19 -66.11
CA LEU A 186 38.45 -40.50 -66.82
C LEU A 186 37.54 -41.69 -66.39
N ARG A 187 36.27 -41.38 -66.05
CA ARG A 187 35.12 -42.22 -66.44
C ARG A 187 33.81 -41.43 -66.55
N LEU A 188 33.31 -41.33 -67.78
CA LEU A 188 31.92 -41.01 -68.11
C LEU A 188 31.00 -42.09 -67.53
N HIS A 189 29.92 -41.70 -66.83
CA HIS A 189 28.68 -42.44 -66.89
C HIS A 189 27.45 -41.57 -66.61
N ARG A 190 26.43 -41.88 -67.40
CA ARG A 190 25.19 -41.17 -67.74
C ARG A 190 24.06 -41.46 -66.73
N HIS A 191 23.00 -40.65 -66.82
CA HIS A 191 21.59 -40.88 -66.41
C HIS A 191 21.19 -40.72 -64.92
N SER A 192 20.23 -39.83 -64.65
CA SER A 192 18.80 -40.20 -64.44
C SER A 192 17.92 -39.04 -63.92
N GLY A 193 16.87 -38.69 -64.68
CA GLY A 193 15.49 -38.39 -64.21
C GLY A 193 15.17 -37.12 -63.39
N PRO A 194 14.07 -36.38 -63.70
CA PRO A 194 13.72 -35.12 -63.02
C PRO A 194 12.82 -35.35 -61.78
N GLY A 195 13.23 -34.79 -60.64
CA GLY A 195 12.43 -34.73 -59.41
C GLY A 195 11.59 -33.45 -59.34
N ARG A 196 10.27 -33.60 -59.13
CA ARG A 196 9.26 -32.53 -59.01
C ARG A 196 9.54 -31.56 -57.85
N PRO A 197 9.17 -30.26 -57.96
CA PRO A 197 9.08 -29.38 -56.79
C PRO A 197 7.75 -29.54 -56.04
N PRO A 198 7.71 -29.44 -54.69
CA PRO A 198 6.48 -29.44 -53.90
C PRO A 198 5.72 -28.09 -53.96
N PRO A 199 4.40 -28.09 -53.72
CA PRO A 199 3.49 -27.02 -54.13
C PRO A 199 3.47 -25.77 -53.23
N ALA A 200 3.24 -24.63 -53.87
CA ALA A 200 2.97 -23.33 -53.27
C ALA A 200 1.69 -23.33 -52.43
N LYS A 201 1.80 -22.97 -51.13
CA LYS A 201 0.64 -22.61 -50.30
C LYS A 201 0.24 -21.15 -50.59
N ARG A 202 -1.06 -20.94 -50.75
CA ARG A 202 -1.71 -19.72 -51.20
C ARG A 202 -2.69 -19.21 -50.12
N TYR A 203 -2.74 -17.89 -49.97
CA TYR A 203 -3.74 -17.03 -49.29
C TYR A 203 -3.64 -16.92 -47.75
N TYR A 204 -3.68 -15.72 -47.14
CA TYR A 204 -4.82 -14.79 -47.12
C TYR A 204 -4.49 -13.28 -47.25
N LEU A 205 -5.44 -12.56 -47.87
CA LEU A 205 -5.60 -11.09 -47.95
C LEU A 205 -5.94 -10.44 -46.59
N PRO A 206 -5.72 -9.11 -46.43
CA PRO A 206 -6.17 -8.36 -45.25
C PRO A 206 -7.66 -8.04 -45.34
N PHE A 207 -8.41 -8.41 -44.30
CA PHE A 207 -9.82 -8.04 -44.13
C PHE A 207 -9.90 -6.65 -43.46
N HIS A 208 -10.31 -5.65 -44.23
CA HIS A 208 -10.95 -4.44 -43.69
C HIS A 208 -12.39 -4.79 -43.26
N PRO A 209 -12.89 -4.19 -42.17
CA PRO A 209 -14.12 -3.44 -42.34
C PRO A 209 -14.20 -2.13 -41.52
N HIS A 210 -14.58 -1.09 -42.27
CA HIS A 210 -15.44 0.06 -42.00
C HIS A 210 -16.17 0.22 -40.66
N HIS A 211 -16.11 1.48 -40.18
CA HIS A 211 -17.18 2.36 -39.69
C HIS A 211 -18.37 1.77 -38.88
N CYS A 212 -18.50 2.28 -37.64
CA CYS A 212 -19.79 2.44 -36.96
C CYS A 212 -19.86 3.84 -36.32
N PRO A 213 -20.89 4.65 -36.61
CA PRO A 213 -21.34 5.74 -35.75
C PRO A 213 -22.76 5.44 -35.23
N PHE A 214 -22.97 5.36 -33.91
CA PHE A 214 -24.31 5.32 -33.28
C PHE A 214 -24.17 5.96 -31.88
N THR A 215 -24.45 7.27 -31.75
CA THR A 215 -25.71 7.91 -31.28
C THR A 215 -26.05 7.71 -29.81
N SER A 216 -25.96 8.84 -29.10
CA SER A 216 -26.84 9.38 -28.05
C SER A 216 -28.02 8.53 -27.59
N PHE A 217 -28.03 8.22 -26.29
CA PHE A 217 -29.15 8.46 -25.38
C PHE A 217 -28.60 8.69 -23.97
#